data_AF-A0AAV4XSG6-F1
#
_entry.id   AF-A0AAV4XSG6-F1
#
_cell.length_a   1.000
_cell.length_b   1.000
_cell.length_c   1.000
_cell.angle_alpha   90.00
_cell.angle_beta   90.00
_cell.angle_gamma   90.00
#
_symmetry.space_group_name_H-M   'P 1'
#
loop_
_entity.id
_entity.type
_entity.pdbx_description
1 polymer ?
#
loop_
_entity_poly.entity_id
_entity_poly.type
_entity_poly.pdbx_seq_one_letter_code
_entity_poly.pdbx_strand_id
1 'polypeptide(L)'
;MNSANLNKSILLLNTSAKNYKILIMAKERKGTFKVNTLLEIEKNVQNEWAKQNMFEEDAPLSNEKEIEKYFVTFPYPYMNGRLHLGHTFSLSKCEFAVGYQRLKGKKCLFPFGLHATGMPIKACADKLKYEMETFGCPPQFPAEAISNDIEVQEKEIKLPADKAKGKKK
;
A
#
# COMPACT_ATOMS: atom_id res chain seq x y z
N MET A 1 -35.19 -15.28 -49.12
CA MET A 1 -33.78 -15.04 -48.75
C MET A 1 -33.40 -16.01 -47.64
N ASN A 2 -32.44 -16.91 -47.91
CA ASN A 2 -32.20 -18.10 -47.09
C ASN A 2 -31.63 -17.78 -45.69
N SER A 3 -32.25 -18.36 -44.65
CA SER A 3 -31.84 -18.30 -43.23
C SER A 3 -30.34 -18.57 -43.00
N ALA A 4 -29.73 -19.41 -43.84
CA ALA A 4 -28.29 -19.70 -43.81
C ALA A 4 -27.38 -18.47 -44.05
N ASN A 5 -27.80 -17.52 -44.89
CA ASN A 5 -27.01 -16.31 -45.18
C ASN A 5 -27.06 -15.27 -44.05
N LEU A 6 -28.18 -15.25 -43.30
CA LEU A 6 -28.34 -14.37 -42.14
C LEU A 6 -27.43 -14.82 -40.99
N ASN A 7 -27.43 -16.12 -40.70
CA ASN A 7 -26.59 -16.71 -39.64
C ASN A 7 -25.08 -16.54 -39.93
N LYS A 8 -24.67 -16.66 -41.20
CA LYS A 8 -23.28 -16.46 -41.61
C LYS A 8 -22.83 -15.00 -41.43
N SER A 9 -23.71 -14.04 -41.70
CA SER A 9 -23.45 -12.60 -41.53
C SER A 9 -23.34 -12.21 -40.05
N ILE A 10 -24.21 -12.77 -39.19
CA ILE A 10 -24.15 -12.57 -37.73
C ILE A 10 -22.84 -13.12 -37.15
N LEU A 11 -22.39 -14.29 -37.61
CA LEU A 11 -21.16 -14.91 -37.12
C LEU A 11 -19.90 -14.10 -37.52
N LEU A 12 -19.88 -13.54 -38.74
CA LEU A 12 -18.82 -12.67 -39.22
C LEU A 12 -18.78 -11.34 -38.45
N LEU A 13 -19.93 -10.73 -38.16
CA LEU A 13 -20.03 -9.52 -37.35
C LEU A 13 -19.53 -9.75 -35.92
N ASN A 14 -19.91 -10.87 -35.30
CA ASN A 14 -19.45 -11.23 -33.95
C ASN A 14 -17.95 -11.52 -33.90
N THR A 15 -17.40 -12.12 -34.95
CA THR A 15 -15.95 -12.37 -35.07
C THR A 15 -15.18 -11.06 -35.30
N SER A 16 -15.70 -10.17 -36.13
CA SER A 16 -15.15 -8.83 -36.37
C SER A 16 -15.18 -7.98 -35.10
N ALA A 17 -16.28 -8.00 -34.34
CA ALA A 17 -16.40 -7.27 -33.07
C ALA A 17 -15.44 -7.82 -32.00
N LYS A 18 -15.27 -9.13 -31.90
CA LYS A 18 -14.25 -9.75 -31.02
C LYS A 18 -12.84 -9.35 -31.44
N ASN A 19 -12.53 -9.38 -32.74
CA ASN A 19 -11.23 -8.99 -33.25
C ASN A 19 -10.96 -7.50 -33.06
N TYR A 20 -11.95 -6.63 -33.24
CA TYR A 20 -11.86 -5.19 -32.93
C TYR A 20 -11.64 -4.95 -31.45
N LYS A 21 -12.33 -5.68 -30.57
CA LYS A 21 -12.12 -5.60 -29.11
C LYS A 21 -10.70 -6.03 -28.72
N ILE A 22 -10.19 -7.11 -29.31
CA ILE A 22 -8.80 -7.57 -29.13
C ILE A 22 -7.81 -6.52 -29.66
N LEU A 23 -8.09 -5.91 -30.82
CA LEU A 23 -7.23 -4.89 -31.42
C LEU A 23 -7.18 -3.61 -30.57
N ILE A 24 -8.31 -3.19 -29.99
CA ILE A 24 -8.41 -2.06 -29.06
C ILE A 24 -7.62 -2.37 -27.78
N MET A 25 -7.80 -3.55 -27.18
CA MET A 25 -7.03 -3.97 -26.01
C MET A 25 -5.52 -4.10 -26.29
N ALA A 26 -5.14 -4.47 -27.52
CA ALA A 26 -3.74 -4.53 -27.94
C ALA A 26 -3.14 -3.12 -28.18
N LYS A 27 -3.94 -2.17 -28.68
CA LYS A 27 -3.53 -0.78 -28.97
C LYS A 27 -3.44 0.08 -27.68
N GLU A 28 -4.11 -0.33 -26.61
CA GLU A 28 -4.06 0.29 -25.27
C GLU A 28 -2.96 -0.24 -24.34
N ARG A 29 -1.94 -0.93 -24.86
CA ARG A 29 -0.74 -1.28 -24.07
C ARG A 29 0.15 -0.06 -23.81
N LYS A 30 -0.40 0.96 -23.15
CA LYS A 30 0.36 1.95 -22.38
C LYS A 30 1.00 1.23 -21.19
N GLY A 31 2.20 1.65 -20.79
CA GLY A 31 2.99 0.97 -19.73
C GLY A 31 2.25 0.76 -18.40
N THR A 32 1.16 1.49 -18.15
CA THR A 32 0.31 1.40 -16.96
C THR A 32 -0.81 0.36 -17.03
N PHE A 33 -1.09 -0.26 -18.19
CA PHE A 33 -2.20 -1.22 -18.35
C PHE A 33 -2.14 -2.36 -17.33
N LYS A 34 -0.95 -2.96 -17.15
CA LYS A 34 -0.74 -4.08 -16.22
C LYS A 34 -1.06 -3.70 -14.77
N VAL A 35 -0.67 -2.50 -14.35
CA VAL A 35 -0.93 -2.01 -13.00
C VAL A 35 -2.43 -1.81 -12.79
N ASN A 36 -3.12 -1.20 -13.76
CA ASN A 36 -4.56 -1.01 -13.70
C ASN A 36 -5.33 -2.33 -13.60
N THR A 37 -4.92 -3.34 -14.38
CA THR A 37 -5.53 -4.68 -14.29
C THR A 37 -5.35 -5.29 -12.90
N LEU A 38 -4.17 -5.16 -12.29
CA LEU A 38 -3.94 -5.68 -10.93
C LEU A 38 -4.76 -4.91 -9.88
N LEU A 39 -4.86 -3.59 -9.99
CA LEU A 39 -5.67 -2.76 -9.09
C LEU A 39 -7.17 -3.10 -9.17
N GLU A 40 -7.68 -3.40 -10.37
CA GLU A 40 -9.06 -3.86 -10.55
C GLU A 40 -9.31 -5.21 -9.85
N ILE A 41 -8.39 -6.17 -10.04
CA ILE A 41 -8.47 -7.49 -9.39
C ILE A 41 -8.38 -7.34 -7.87
N GLU A 42 -7.43 -6.55 -7.37
CA GLU A 42 -7.23 -6.29 -5.94
C GLU A 42 -8.50 -5.73 -5.30
N LYS A 43 -9.10 -4.70 -5.91
CA LYS A 43 -10.33 -4.09 -5.40
C LYS A 43 -11.50 -5.08 -5.36
N ASN A 44 -11.64 -5.92 -6.39
CA ASN A 44 -12.69 -6.93 -6.42
C ASN A 44 -12.51 -7.98 -5.32
N VAL A 45 -11.29 -8.48 -5.11
CA VAL A 45 -10.97 -9.46 -4.07
C VAL A 45 -11.15 -8.87 -2.67
N GLN A 46 -10.68 -7.64 -2.43
CA GLN A 46 -10.88 -6.94 -1.15
C GLN A 46 -12.37 -6.77 -0.80
N ASN A 47 -13.20 -6.45 -1.80
CA ASN A 47 -14.65 -6.34 -1.59
C ASN A 47 -15.28 -7.69 -1.20
N GLU A 48 -14.87 -8.79 -1.83
CA GLU A 48 -15.37 -10.12 -1.47
C GLU A 48 -14.93 -10.55 -0.07
N TRP A 49 -13.67 -10.30 0.31
CA TRP A 49 -13.18 -10.56 1.67
C TRP A 49 -13.97 -9.77 2.72
N ALA A 50 -14.28 -8.50 2.45
CA ALA A 50 -15.07 -7.67 3.34
C ALA A 50 -16.54 -8.13 3.43
N LYS A 51 -17.17 -8.54 2.33
CA LYS A 51 -18.55 -9.06 2.36
C LYS A 51 -18.69 -10.35 3.17
N GLN A 52 -17.65 -11.18 3.16
CA GLN A 52 -17.64 -12.48 3.83
C GLN A 52 -17.07 -12.41 5.25
N ASN A 53 -16.67 -11.21 5.72
CA ASN A 53 -15.98 -11.02 7.00
C ASN A 53 -14.81 -12.02 7.20
N MET A 54 -14.05 -12.30 6.14
CA MET A 54 -13.10 -13.43 6.08
C MET A 54 -11.99 -13.37 7.16
N PHE A 55 -11.75 -12.19 7.73
CA PHE A 55 -10.69 -11.96 8.72
C PHE A 55 -11.23 -11.56 10.11
N GLU A 56 -12.55 -11.63 10.32
CA GLU A 56 -13.16 -11.48 11.64
C GLU A 56 -13.08 -12.82 12.37
N GLU A 57 -12.49 -12.81 13.56
CA GLU A 57 -12.23 -14.03 14.33
C GLU A 57 -12.72 -13.85 15.77
N ASP A 58 -13.72 -14.65 16.14
CA ASP A 58 -14.24 -14.68 17.51
C ASP A 58 -13.39 -15.56 18.44
N ALA A 59 -13.45 -15.30 19.73
CA ALA A 59 -12.85 -16.21 20.71
C ALA A 59 -13.60 -17.56 20.69
N PRO A 60 -12.89 -18.71 20.76
CA PRO A 60 -13.56 -20.01 20.77
C PRO A 60 -14.45 -20.15 22.00
N LEU A 61 -15.63 -20.73 21.81
CA LEU A 61 -16.54 -21.08 22.90
C LEU A 61 -15.97 -22.26 23.69
N SER A 62 -16.33 -22.36 24.98
CA SER A 62 -15.76 -23.33 25.94
C SER A 62 -15.86 -24.81 25.53
N ASN A 63 -16.68 -25.14 24.53
CA ASN A 63 -16.96 -26.50 24.08
C ASN A 63 -16.37 -26.82 22.69
N GLU A 64 -15.59 -25.93 22.09
CA GLU A 64 -14.98 -26.13 20.78
C GLU A 64 -13.63 -26.88 20.87
N LYS A 65 -13.26 -27.55 19.77
CA LYS A 65 -11.93 -28.18 19.65
C LYS A 65 -10.84 -27.13 19.90
N GLU A 66 -9.80 -27.54 20.63
CA GLU A 66 -8.63 -26.70 20.89
C GLU A 66 -7.84 -26.48 19.58
N ILE A 67 -8.19 -25.43 18.85
CA ILE A 67 -7.46 -24.96 17.67
C ILE A 67 -6.32 -24.05 18.15
N GLU A 68 -5.13 -24.27 17.61
CA GLU A 68 -3.96 -23.45 17.96
C GLU A 68 -4.17 -21.99 17.52
N LYS A 69 -3.91 -21.06 18.44
CA LYS A 69 -4.13 -19.61 18.24
C LYS A 69 -2.83 -18.93 17.83
N TYR A 70 -2.95 -17.88 17.02
CA TYR A 70 -1.84 -17.01 16.65
C TYR A 70 -2.28 -15.55 16.74
N PHE A 71 -1.69 -14.80 17.65
CA PHE A 71 -2.01 -13.39 17.89
C PHE A 71 -0.80 -12.52 17.60
N VAL A 72 -0.97 -11.55 16.70
CA VAL A 72 0.10 -10.62 16.32
C VAL A 72 -0.43 -9.21 16.40
N THR A 73 0.41 -8.28 16.85
CA THR A 73 0.07 -6.86 16.94
C THR A 73 1.15 -6.03 16.26
N PHE A 74 0.74 -4.95 15.62
CA PHE A 74 1.63 -3.90 15.12
C PHE A 74 1.50 -2.67 16.05
N PRO A 75 2.61 -2.05 16.49
CA PRO A 75 2.54 -0.81 17.26
C PRO A 75 1.74 0.25 16.49
N TYR A 76 0.62 0.69 17.05
CA TYR A 76 -0.31 1.57 16.35
C TYR A 76 0.36 2.91 15.99
N PRO A 77 0.30 3.35 14.72
CA PRO A 77 1.03 4.52 14.24
C PRO A 77 0.38 5.83 14.65
N TYR A 78 1.19 6.90 14.76
CA TYR A 78 0.71 8.25 15.05
C TYR A 78 -0.10 8.85 13.90
N MET A 79 -1.24 9.47 14.23
CA MET A 79 -2.18 10.06 13.28
C MET A 79 -1.91 11.54 12.99
N ASN A 80 -0.65 11.97 13.01
CA ASN A 80 -0.23 13.31 12.60
C ASN A 80 0.04 13.42 11.08
N GLY A 81 -0.24 12.36 10.31
CA GLY A 81 -0.02 12.31 8.87
C GLY A 81 -0.52 11.02 8.22
N ARG A 82 -0.16 10.81 6.94
CA ARG A 82 -0.42 9.55 6.24
C ARG A 82 0.66 8.51 6.54
N LEU A 83 0.28 7.24 6.49
CA LEU A 83 1.23 6.15 6.61
C LEU A 83 2.19 6.15 5.41
N HIS A 84 3.49 6.30 5.68
CA HIS A 84 4.56 6.15 4.68
C HIS A 84 5.05 4.69 4.55
N LEU A 85 5.87 4.42 3.53
CA LEU A 85 6.38 3.09 3.18
C LEU A 85 7.14 2.37 4.30
N GLY A 86 7.69 3.10 5.27
CA GLY A 86 8.33 2.54 6.45
C GLY A 86 7.35 1.81 7.37
N HIS A 87 6.12 2.32 7.48
CA HIS A 87 5.04 1.64 8.19
C HIS A 87 4.68 0.33 7.49
N THR A 88 4.47 0.36 6.17
CA THR A 88 4.12 -0.83 5.40
C THR A 88 5.23 -1.89 5.43
N PHE A 89 6.50 -1.47 5.41
CA PHE A 89 7.63 -2.40 5.57
C PHE A 89 7.58 -3.13 6.91
N SER A 90 7.38 -2.40 8.01
CA SER A 90 7.32 -3.00 9.34
C SER A 90 6.04 -3.85 9.55
N LEU A 91 4.89 -3.38 9.06
CA LEU A 91 3.60 -4.06 9.07
C LEU A 91 3.64 -5.39 8.29
N SER A 92 4.32 -5.42 7.14
CA SER A 92 4.32 -6.58 6.25
C SER A 92 4.84 -7.86 6.91
N LYS A 93 5.74 -7.73 7.90
CA LYS A 93 6.24 -8.86 8.70
C LYS A 93 5.11 -9.58 9.43
N CYS A 94 4.21 -8.82 10.04
CA CYS A 94 3.04 -9.34 10.74
C CYS A 94 2.04 -9.95 9.75
N GLU A 95 1.78 -9.26 8.65
CA GLU A 95 0.85 -9.69 7.60
C GLU A 95 1.25 -11.05 7.00
N PHE A 96 2.53 -11.19 6.61
CA PHE A 96 3.05 -12.45 6.06
C PHE A 96 3.06 -13.58 7.09
N ALA A 97 3.37 -13.27 8.36
CA ALA A 97 3.33 -14.26 9.42
C ALA A 97 1.91 -14.81 9.63
N VAL A 98 0.90 -13.93 9.69
CA VAL A 98 -0.51 -14.31 9.83
C VAL A 98 -1.00 -15.11 8.64
N GLY A 99 -0.68 -14.69 7.41
CA GLY A 99 -1.00 -15.43 6.20
C GLY A 99 -0.43 -16.86 6.22
N TYR A 100 0.84 -17.01 6.60
CA TYR A 100 1.47 -18.32 6.74
C TYR A 100 0.84 -19.19 7.83
N GLN A 101 0.55 -18.63 9.02
CA GLN A 101 -0.03 -19.39 10.12
C GLN A 101 -1.49 -19.80 9.84
N ARG A 102 -2.24 -18.99 9.10
CA ARG A 102 -3.58 -19.35 8.62
C ARG A 102 -3.53 -20.57 7.69
N LEU A 103 -2.54 -20.64 6.79
CA LEU A 103 -2.31 -21.82 5.93
C LEU A 103 -1.91 -23.07 6.73
N LYS A 104 -1.33 -22.92 7.92
CA LYS A 104 -1.06 -24.02 8.85
C LYS A 104 -2.27 -24.46 9.67
N GLY A 105 -3.44 -23.84 9.44
CA GLY A 105 -4.67 -24.16 10.15
C GLY A 105 -4.80 -23.50 11.53
N LYS A 106 -3.95 -22.52 11.86
CA LYS A 106 -4.08 -21.77 13.12
C LYS A 106 -5.15 -20.69 13.02
N LYS A 107 -5.86 -20.44 14.12
CA LYS A 107 -6.80 -19.33 14.25
C LYS A 107 -6.00 -18.04 14.48
N CYS A 108 -6.01 -17.12 13.52
CA CYS A 108 -5.11 -15.97 13.51
C CYS A 108 -5.85 -14.65 13.69
N LEU A 109 -5.48 -13.88 14.71
CA LEU A 109 -6.03 -12.55 14.96
C LEU A 109 -4.93 -11.49 14.78
N PHE A 110 -5.21 -10.49 13.94
CA PHE A 110 -4.32 -9.36 13.68
C PHE A 110 -5.09 -8.04 13.72
N PRO A 111 -5.24 -7.42 14.91
CA PRO A 111 -5.92 -6.15 15.05
C PRO A 111 -4.99 -5.00 14.68
N PHE A 112 -5.59 -3.91 14.20
CA PHE A 112 -4.87 -2.68 13.88
C PHE A 112 -5.50 -1.50 14.60
N GLY A 113 -4.70 -0.78 15.40
CA GLY A 113 -5.12 0.44 16.11
C GLY A 113 -4.51 1.70 15.50
N LEU A 114 -4.97 2.86 15.93
CA LEU A 114 -4.48 4.18 15.50
C LEU A 114 -4.14 5.06 16.72
N HIS A 115 -2.95 5.66 16.74
CA HIS A 115 -2.52 6.51 17.85
C HIS A 115 -2.97 7.96 17.65
N ALA A 116 -3.96 8.39 18.43
CA ALA A 116 -4.42 9.79 18.43
C ALA A 116 -4.02 10.57 19.69
N THR A 117 -3.40 9.93 20.68
CA THR A 117 -2.88 10.59 21.88
C THR A 117 -1.49 11.17 21.65
N GLY A 118 -1.17 12.25 22.37
CA GLY A 118 0.16 12.87 22.38
C GLY A 118 0.22 14.28 21.78
N MET A 119 1.32 14.97 22.08
CA MET A 119 1.58 16.35 21.64
C MET A 119 1.79 16.55 20.12
N PRO A 120 2.31 15.59 19.32
CA PRO A 120 2.62 15.86 17.92
C PRO A 120 1.44 16.36 17.07
N ILE A 121 0.25 15.81 17.30
CA ILE A 121 -0.96 16.20 16.56
C ILE A 121 -1.32 17.65 16.90
N LYS A 122 -1.28 17.99 18.18
CA LYS A 122 -1.57 19.35 18.68
C LYS A 122 -0.52 20.36 18.18
N ALA A 123 0.75 20.01 18.24
CA ALA A 123 1.84 20.86 17.76
C ALA A 123 1.71 21.18 16.25
N CYS A 124 1.34 20.18 15.43
CA CYS A 124 1.07 20.41 14.01
C CYS A 124 -0.15 21.34 13.78
N ALA A 125 -1.22 21.15 14.54
CA ALA A 125 -2.41 21.99 14.45
C ALA A 125 -2.14 23.44 14.89
N ASP A 126 -1.40 23.62 15.99
CA ASP A 126 -1.06 24.94 16.51
C ASP A 126 -0.09 25.68 15.57
N LYS A 127 0.85 24.96 14.95
CA LYS A 127 1.71 25.53 13.90
C LYS A 127 0.89 26.04 12.71
N LEU A 128 -0.04 25.24 12.19
CA LEU A 128 -0.91 25.66 11.09
C LEU A 128 -1.76 26.87 11.47
N LYS A 129 -2.31 26.87 12.69
CA LYS A 129 -3.07 28.02 13.21
C LYS A 129 -2.22 29.28 13.23
N TYR A 130 -1.00 29.20 13.74
CA TYR A 130 -0.06 30.32 13.76
C TYR A 130 0.26 30.84 12.35
N GLU A 131 0.51 29.95 11.39
CA GLU A 131 0.78 30.32 9.99
C GLU A 131 -0.41 31.04 9.35
N MET A 132 -1.63 30.56 9.61
CA MET A 132 -2.86 31.20 9.11
C MET A 132 -3.10 32.58 9.73
N GLU A 133 -2.84 32.74 11.03
CA GLU A 133 -2.99 34.03 11.74
C GLU A 133 -1.93 35.04 11.32
N THR A 134 -0.70 34.60 11.05
CA THR A 134 0.44 35.47 10.74
C THR A 134 0.49 35.85 9.26
N PHE A 135 0.24 34.90 8.37
CA PHE A 135 0.46 35.07 6.92
C PHE A 135 -0.83 35.10 6.09
N GLY A 136 -1.99 34.85 6.70
CA GLY A 136 -3.29 34.81 6.02
C GLY A 136 -3.60 33.47 5.33
N CYS A 137 -4.65 33.46 4.49
CA CYS A 137 -5.10 32.28 3.75
C CYS A 137 -5.49 32.67 2.30
N PRO A 138 -4.66 32.38 1.28
CA PRO A 138 -3.42 31.59 1.32
C PRO A 138 -2.27 32.33 2.02
N PRO A 139 -1.41 31.62 2.76
CA PRO A 139 -0.32 32.23 3.50
C PRO A 139 0.69 32.91 2.57
N GLN A 140 1.01 34.16 2.85
CA GLN A 140 2.07 34.93 2.18
C GLN A 140 3.34 34.92 3.04
N PHE A 141 4.23 33.97 2.79
CA PHE A 141 5.49 33.88 3.52
C PHE A 141 6.48 34.96 3.06
N PRO A 142 7.29 35.53 3.97
CA PRO A 142 8.33 36.47 3.58
C PRO A 142 9.33 35.78 2.65
N ALA A 143 9.76 36.48 1.60
CA ALA A 143 10.86 36.02 0.76
C ALA A 143 12.13 35.96 1.63
N GLU A 144 12.60 34.77 1.95
CA GLU A 144 13.76 34.56 2.82
C GLU A 144 14.96 35.35 2.27
N ALA A 145 15.54 36.24 3.09
CA ALA A 145 16.94 36.56 2.96
C ALA A 145 17.69 35.25 3.23
N ILE A 146 18.27 34.66 2.19
CA ILE A 146 19.14 33.49 2.28
C ILE A 146 20.34 33.92 3.13
N SER A 147 20.26 33.73 4.45
CA SER A 147 21.43 33.76 5.32
C SER A 147 22.24 32.50 5.00
N ASN A 148 23.38 32.69 4.35
CA ASN A 148 24.36 31.68 3.94
C ASN A 148 25.01 30.89 5.10
N ASP A 149 24.35 30.76 6.25
CA ASP A 149 24.94 30.19 7.47
C ASP A 149 24.41 28.78 7.74
N ILE A 150 24.43 27.92 6.71
CA ILE A 150 24.70 26.50 6.95
C ILE A 150 26.14 26.29 6.51
N GLU A 151 27.09 26.52 7.43
CA GLU A 151 28.41 25.91 7.32
C GLU A 151 28.21 24.39 7.32
N VAL A 152 28.07 23.80 6.14
CA VAL A 152 28.31 22.38 5.94
C VAL A 152 29.81 22.19 6.18
N GLN A 153 30.19 21.84 7.40
CA GLN A 153 31.53 21.30 7.65
C GLN A 153 31.63 19.99 6.87
N GLU A 154 32.19 20.04 5.67
CA GLU A 154 32.72 18.88 4.96
C GLU A 154 33.86 18.30 5.81
N LYS A 155 33.51 17.46 6.80
CA LYS A 155 34.48 16.53 7.33
C LYS A 155 34.69 15.47 6.26
N GLU A 156 35.80 15.58 5.52
CA GLU A 156 36.34 14.49 4.71
C GLU A 156 36.36 13.20 5.55
N ILE A 157 35.41 12.31 5.31
CA ILE A 157 35.48 10.95 5.82
C ILE A 157 36.52 10.24 4.94
N LYS A 158 37.77 10.18 5.42
CA LYS A 158 38.79 9.29 4.85
C LYS A 158 38.32 7.86 5.04
N LEU A 159 37.77 7.26 3.99
CA LEU A 159 37.51 5.82 3.93
C LEU A 159 38.82 5.05 4.15
N PRO A 160 38.88 4.09 5.09
CA PRO A 160 40.04 3.22 5.21
C PRO A 160 40.13 2.31 3.98
N ALA A 161 41.31 2.24 3.37
CA ALA A 161 41.56 1.40 2.20
C ALA A 161 41.36 -0.10 2.52
N ASP A 162 40.55 -0.76 1.69
CA ASP A 162 40.38 -2.22 1.68
C ASP A 162 41.73 -2.92 1.50
N LYS A 163 42.18 -3.61 2.55
CA LYS A 163 43.26 -4.60 2.46
C LYS A 163 42.69 -6.01 2.53
N ALA A 164 41.82 -6.35 1.58
CA ALA A 164 41.47 -7.74 1.30
C ALA A 164 42.49 -8.34 0.30
N LYS A 165 43.69 -8.69 0.77
CA LYS A 165 44.58 -9.60 0.03
C LYS A 165 44.13 -11.04 0.30
N GLY A 166 43.32 -11.60 -0.59
CA GLY A 166 43.07 -13.04 -0.64
C GLY A 166 44.34 -13.79 -1.03
N LYS A 167 44.89 -14.59 -0.11
CA LYS A 167 45.87 -15.63 -0.44
C LYS A 167 45.12 -16.81 -1.03
N LYS A 168 45.36 -17.12 -2.31
CA LYS A 168 45.03 -18.43 -2.88
C LYS A 168 45.88 -19.50 -2.16
N LYS A 169 45.21 -20.46 -1.55
CA LYS A 169 45.74 -21.80 -1.29
C LYS A 169 44.69 -22.78 -1.80
#